data_AF-A0A1M5X1B2-F1
#
_entry.id   AF-A0A1M5X1B2-F1
#
_cell.length_a   1.000
_cell.length_b   1.000
_cell.length_c   1.000
_cell.angle_alpha   90.00
_cell.angle_beta   90.00
_cell.angle_gamma   90.00
#
_symmetry.space_group_name_H-M   'P 1'
#
loop_
_entity.id
_entity.type
_entity.pdbx_description
1 polymer ?
#
loop_
_entity_poly.entity_id
_entity_poly.type
_entity_poly.pdbx_seq_one_letter_code
_entity_poly.pdbx_strand_id
1 'polypeptide(L)'
;MSINRRKAMGQILGIAGTMTGAALIGPKALAADHPCNCCDNGVGTGGTDLEERRLPYVRLDPLVAAKEGYEGYWRKHCSYGCFQSILKPLADELRRQGRDEDAERVECVPTNVAAVGQGGMLGYGSLCGALTGIAMAVNILELPGGNATNAAVLHAIFRYYEKTSIPVGDVNESGYLKFIGAPSNQWDDGSAVTQEQVGASVAGSVLCHASVTNWSISSGYGIGSKAFTERCAQVTSDISYIAVKFLNDALDGKLDAPIVAPANEGCISCHGQPGDAQTPDNPVGASNVMSGMECASCHAPHPLDTTPVHPDFGGGDLSDCLTCHK
;
A
#
# COMPACT_ATOMS: atom_id res chain seq x y z
N MET A 1 61.53 -9.19 13.00
CA MET A 1 61.19 -10.61 12.69
C MET A 1 59.68 -10.71 12.58
N SER A 2 59.14 -10.76 11.37
CA SER A 2 57.69 -10.86 11.14
C SER A 2 57.24 -12.32 11.32
N ILE A 3 56.40 -12.59 12.31
CA ILE A 3 55.79 -13.91 12.49
C ILE A 3 54.73 -14.12 11.41
N ASN A 4 54.92 -15.16 10.60
CA ASN A 4 53.99 -15.54 9.53
C ASN A 4 52.71 -16.11 10.16
N ARG A 5 51.54 -15.50 9.86
CA ARG A 5 50.20 -15.88 10.38
C ARG A 5 49.91 -17.38 10.33
N ARG A 6 50.46 -18.11 9.34
CA ARG A 6 50.28 -19.57 9.23
C ARG A 6 51.00 -20.37 10.33
N LYS A 7 52.12 -19.88 10.86
CA LYS A 7 52.83 -20.53 11.98
C LYS A 7 52.12 -20.29 13.31
N ALA A 8 51.47 -19.14 13.49
CA ALA A 8 50.68 -18.84 14.69
C ALA A 8 49.41 -19.70 14.79
N MET A 9 48.73 -19.98 13.67
CA MET A 9 47.55 -20.86 13.67
C MET A 9 47.89 -22.33 13.94
N GLY A 10 49.07 -22.81 13.52
CA GLY A 10 49.53 -24.16 13.83
C GLY A 10 49.85 -24.38 15.31
N GLN A 11 50.28 -23.33 16.02
CA GLN A 11 50.61 -23.42 17.46
C GLN A 11 49.39 -23.35 18.38
N ILE A 12 48.29 -22.71 17.95
CA ILE A 12 47.02 -22.69 18.71
C ILE A 12 46.32 -24.05 18.62
N LEU A 13 46.39 -24.71 17.46
CA LEU A 13 45.79 -26.04 17.25
C LEU A 13 46.58 -27.18 17.93
N GLY A 14 47.87 -26.97 18.23
CA GLY A 14 48.73 -27.97 18.86
C GLY A 14 48.64 -28.06 20.39
N ILE A 15 47.98 -27.11 21.06
CA ILE A 15 47.88 -27.07 22.54
C ILE A 15 46.55 -27.67 23.04
N ALA A 16 45.55 -27.87 22.18
CA ALA A 16 44.26 -28.46 22.53
C ALA A 16 44.24 -30.01 22.56
N GLY A 17 45.42 -30.66 22.58
CA GLY A 17 45.55 -32.11 22.39
C GLY A 17 45.66 -32.96 23.65
N THR A 18 45.88 -32.39 24.84
CA THR A 18 46.13 -33.19 26.06
C THR A 18 45.60 -32.51 27.32
N MET A 19 44.28 -32.46 27.48
CA MET A 19 43.66 -32.45 28.81
C MET A 19 42.39 -33.31 28.78
N THR A 20 42.52 -34.42 29.48
CA THR A 20 41.56 -35.47 29.79
C THR A 20 40.29 -34.90 30.43
N GLY A 21 39.10 -35.29 29.96
CA GLY A 21 37.94 -35.47 30.84
C GLY A 21 36.90 -34.35 31.00
N ALA A 22 36.69 -33.46 30.02
CA ALA A 22 35.46 -32.66 29.94
C ALA A 22 34.76 -32.94 28.62
N ALA A 23 33.48 -33.33 28.68
CA ALA A 23 32.66 -33.56 27.50
C ALA A 23 32.73 -32.33 26.57
N LEU A 24 33.32 -32.52 25.39
CA LEU A 24 33.30 -31.54 24.32
C LEU A 24 31.86 -31.41 23.82
N ILE A 25 31.10 -30.51 24.45
CA ILE A 25 29.88 -29.95 23.89
C ILE A 25 30.32 -29.31 22.58
N GLY A 26 30.05 -29.98 21.45
CA GLY A 26 30.46 -29.50 20.14
C GLY A 26 29.92 -28.08 19.90
N PRO A 27 30.56 -27.28 19.03
CA PRO A 27 30.09 -25.92 18.73
C PRO A 27 28.62 -25.86 18.24
N LYS A 28 28.07 -26.99 17.77
CA LYS A 28 26.63 -27.14 17.46
C LYS A 28 25.70 -27.09 18.68
N ALA A 29 26.18 -27.37 19.89
CA ALA A 29 25.40 -27.32 21.12
C ALA A 29 25.62 -26.02 21.92
N LEU A 30 26.52 -25.14 21.45
CA LEU A 30 26.63 -23.74 21.88
C LEU A 30 25.94 -22.77 20.91
N ALA A 31 25.58 -23.23 19.71
CA ALA A 31 24.51 -22.63 18.92
C ALA A 31 23.18 -23.10 19.51
N ALA A 32 22.85 -22.61 20.70
CA ALA A 32 21.44 -22.46 21.02
C ALA A 32 20.93 -21.47 19.97
N ASP A 33 20.20 -21.97 18.97
CA ASP A 33 19.30 -21.17 18.18
C ASP A 33 18.51 -20.34 19.19
N HIS A 34 18.82 -19.06 19.31
CA HIS A 34 17.81 -18.16 19.86
C HIS A 34 16.65 -18.34 18.87
N PRO A 35 15.51 -18.91 19.26
CA PRO A 35 14.37 -18.91 18.37
C PRO A 35 14.14 -17.44 18.07
N CYS A 36 14.47 -17.01 16.85
CA CYS A 36 14.06 -15.68 16.47
C CYS A 36 12.55 -15.81 16.34
N ASN A 37 11.78 -15.21 17.24
CA ASN A 37 10.32 -15.21 17.12
C ASN A 37 9.86 -14.57 15.79
N CYS A 38 10.79 -13.91 15.08
CA CYS A 38 10.64 -13.41 13.72
C CYS A 38 10.93 -14.41 12.59
N CYS A 39 11.42 -15.62 12.90
CA CYS A 39 11.82 -16.63 11.93
C CYS A 39 10.60 -17.24 11.24
N ASP A 40 9.46 -17.23 11.92
CA ASP A 40 8.16 -17.64 11.41
C ASP A 40 7.11 -16.54 11.69
N ASN A 41 7.36 -15.35 11.14
CA ASN A 41 6.46 -14.20 11.28
C ASN A 41 5.13 -14.39 10.54
N GLY A 42 4.82 -15.56 9.98
CA GLY A 42 3.61 -15.81 9.20
C GLY A 42 3.60 -15.25 7.79
N VAL A 43 4.33 -14.18 7.50
CA VAL A 43 4.43 -13.66 6.14
C VAL A 43 5.55 -14.44 5.45
N GLY A 44 5.23 -15.66 5.04
CA GLY A 44 6.17 -16.70 4.63
C GLY A 44 7.23 -16.30 3.60
N THR A 45 8.21 -17.18 3.39
CA THR A 45 9.27 -17.00 2.39
C THR A 45 9.16 -18.08 1.32
N GLY A 46 9.23 -17.70 0.04
CA GLY A 46 9.09 -18.64 -1.08
C GLY A 46 7.82 -18.48 -1.91
N GLY A 47 6.84 -17.68 -1.45
CA GLY A 47 5.76 -17.15 -2.28
C GLY A 47 4.54 -18.05 -2.49
N THR A 48 4.49 -19.25 -1.89
CA THR A 48 3.36 -20.19 -2.05
C THR A 48 2.47 -20.31 -0.81
N ASP A 49 2.86 -19.72 0.32
CA ASP A 49 2.27 -19.95 1.64
C ASP A 49 1.60 -18.71 2.25
N LEU A 50 1.54 -17.58 1.53
CA LEU A 50 1.03 -16.33 2.07
C LEU A 50 -0.41 -16.45 2.57
N GLU A 51 -1.29 -17.13 1.82
CA GLU A 51 -2.70 -17.29 2.21
C GLU A 51 -2.89 -18.11 3.49
N GLU A 52 -2.05 -19.14 3.68
CA GLU A 52 -2.14 -20.07 4.82
C GLU A 52 -1.53 -19.50 6.09
N ARG A 53 -0.66 -18.48 5.97
CA ARG A 53 0.13 -17.97 7.09
C ARG A 53 -0.11 -16.50 7.42
N ARG A 54 -1.14 -15.88 6.84
CA ARG A 54 -1.51 -14.48 7.07
C ARG A 54 -1.54 -14.10 8.55
N LEU A 55 -1.29 -12.83 8.82
CA LEU A 55 -1.33 -12.26 10.15
C LEU A 55 -2.79 -12.03 10.56
N PRO A 56 -3.21 -12.39 11.78
CA PRO A 56 -4.58 -12.20 12.20
C PRO A 56 -4.91 -10.71 12.28
N TYR A 57 -6.06 -10.33 11.75
CA TYR A 57 -6.61 -8.99 11.95
C TYR A 57 -7.62 -8.98 13.11
N VAL A 58 -7.54 -7.95 13.95
CA VAL A 58 -8.55 -7.64 14.98
C VAL A 58 -9.02 -6.21 14.79
N ARG A 59 -10.20 -5.88 15.34
CA ARG A 59 -10.77 -4.53 15.23
C ARG A 59 -9.81 -3.49 15.78
N LEU A 60 -9.48 -2.47 14.99
CA LEU A 60 -8.61 -1.36 15.39
C LEU A 60 -9.37 -0.04 15.52
N ASP A 61 -8.82 0.91 16.27
CA ASP A 61 -9.32 2.28 16.30
C ASP A 61 -8.81 3.06 15.06
N PRO A 62 -9.70 3.55 14.17
CA PRO A 62 -9.30 4.34 13.00
C PRO A 62 -8.50 5.59 13.34
N LEU A 63 -8.75 6.24 14.48
CA LEU A 63 -8.04 7.47 14.87
C LEU A 63 -6.61 7.17 15.29
N VAL A 64 -6.39 6.07 16.02
CA VAL A 64 -5.04 5.64 16.39
C VAL A 64 -4.21 5.34 15.14
N ALA A 65 -4.79 4.66 14.14
CA ALA A 65 -4.13 4.42 12.86
C ALA A 65 -3.88 5.72 12.08
N ALA A 66 -4.84 6.64 12.05
CA ALA A 66 -4.67 7.94 11.41
C ALA A 66 -3.47 8.71 11.99
N LYS A 67 -3.36 8.75 13.32
CA LYS A 67 -2.26 9.40 14.02
C LYS A 67 -0.92 8.73 13.73
N GLU A 68 -0.86 7.39 13.81
CA GLU A 68 0.36 6.63 13.46
C GLU A 68 0.78 6.88 12.00
N GLY A 69 -0.19 6.99 11.07
CA GLY A 69 0.05 7.32 9.67
C GLY A 69 0.65 8.72 9.49
N TYR A 70 0.09 9.72 10.18
CA TYR A 70 0.59 11.10 10.17
C TYR A 70 2.03 11.18 10.70
N GLU A 71 2.29 10.62 11.89
CA GLU A 71 3.63 10.58 12.50
C GLU A 71 4.60 9.72 11.69
N GLY A 72 4.11 8.64 11.07
CA GLY A 72 4.86 7.77 10.18
C GLY A 72 5.34 8.46 8.91
N TYR A 73 4.55 9.38 8.35
CA TYR A 73 4.98 10.19 7.21
C TYR A 73 6.25 10.98 7.53
N TRP A 74 6.34 11.60 8.70
CA TRP A 74 7.51 12.37 9.10
C TRP A 74 8.75 11.50 9.37
N ARG A 75 8.56 10.20 9.66
CA ARG A 75 9.66 9.24 9.80
C ARG A 75 10.22 8.80 8.45
N LYS A 76 9.38 8.31 7.53
CA LYS A 76 9.80 7.70 6.24
C LYS A 76 8.75 7.82 5.11
N HIS A 77 8.03 8.94 5.06
CA HIS A 77 7.06 9.30 4.02
C HIS A 77 5.83 8.40 3.96
N CYS A 78 4.96 8.66 2.97
CA CYS A 78 3.59 8.16 2.92
C CYS A 78 3.45 6.64 2.90
N SER A 79 4.33 5.93 2.17
CA SER A 79 4.25 4.47 2.07
C SER A 79 4.62 3.76 3.37
N TYR A 80 5.69 4.21 4.03
CA TYR A 80 6.02 3.72 5.36
C TYR A 80 4.92 4.08 6.37
N GLY A 81 4.45 5.33 6.37
CA GLY A 81 3.44 5.80 7.32
C GLY A 81 2.18 4.96 7.25
N CYS A 82 1.62 4.75 6.06
CA CYS A 82 0.45 3.89 5.90
C CYS A 82 0.72 2.42 6.23
N PHE A 83 1.86 1.85 5.84
CA PHE A 83 2.16 0.44 6.15
C PHE A 83 2.26 0.22 7.68
N GLN A 84 3.01 1.09 8.35
CA GLN A 84 3.18 1.07 9.80
C GLN A 84 1.87 1.35 10.55
N SER A 85 1.00 2.22 10.00
CA SER A 85 -0.27 2.63 10.64
C SER A 85 -1.27 1.51 10.87
N ILE A 86 -1.11 0.37 10.19
CA ILE A 86 -1.92 -0.82 10.42
C ILE A 86 -1.19 -1.75 11.39
N LEU A 87 0.08 -2.07 11.10
CA LEU A 87 0.82 -3.10 11.81
C LEU A 87 1.12 -2.73 13.26
N LYS A 88 1.48 -1.48 13.55
CA LYS A 88 1.76 -1.08 14.94
C LYS A 88 0.50 -1.10 15.83
N PRO A 89 -0.61 -0.44 15.46
CA PRO A 89 -1.83 -0.53 16.26
C PRO A 89 -2.37 -1.96 16.35
N LEU A 90 -2.18 -2.79 15.31
CA LEU A 90 -2.53 -4.20 15.34
C LEU A 90 -1.74 -4.99 16.39
N ALA A 91 -0.42 -4.84 16.42
CA ALA A 91 0.42 -5.49 17.43
C ALA A 91 0.03 -5.02 18.85
N ASP A 92 -0.13 -3.71 19.05
CA ASP A 92 -0.51 -3.13 20.35
C ASP A 92 -1.87 -3.69 20.84
N GLU A 93 -2.85 -3.81 19.94
CA GLU A 93 -4.18 -4.36 20.26
C GLU A 93 -4.15 -5.88 20.51
N LEU A 94 -3.37 -6.64 19.73
CA LEU A 94 -3.18 -8.08 19.96
C LEU A 94 -2.56 -8.33 21.35
N ARG A 95 -1.55 -7.55 21.76
CA ARG A 95 -0.99 -7.62 23.12
C ARG A 95 -2.04 -7.31 24.18
N ARG A 96 -2.88 -6.29 23.96
CA ARG A 96 -3.97 -5.94 24.88
C ARG A 96 -4.98 -7.07 25.06
N GLN A 97 -5.18 -7.90 24.03
CA GLN A 97 -6.04 -9.08 24.06
C GLN A 97 -5.36 -10.35 24.60
N GLY A 98 -4.08 -10.27 25.00
CA GLY A 98 -3.31 -11.42 25.48
C GLY A 98 -2.85 -12.37 24.37
N ARG A 99 -2.79 -11.90 23.12
CA ARG A 99 -2.32 -12.66 21.95
C ARG A 99 -0.86 -12.33 21.62
N ASP A 100 0.04 -12.56 22.58
CA ASP A 100 1.44 -12.15 22.48
C ASP A 100 2.19 -12.78 21.29
N GLU A 101 1.95 -14.06 20.99
CA GLU A 101 2.58 -14.73 19.84
C GLU A 101 2.18 -14.08 18.51
N ASP A 102 0.90 -13.71 18.35
CA ASP A 102 0.43 -13.03 17.15
C ASP A 102 0.97 -11.60 17.05
N ALA A 103 1.04 -10.88 18.18
CA ALA A 103 1.63 -9.55 18.22
C ALA A 103 3.11 -9.57 17.82
N GLU A 104 3.88 -10.53 18.33
CA GLU A 104 5.30 -10.69 17.98
C GLU A 104 5.47 -10.99 16.48
N ARG A 105 4.62 -11.83 15.88
CA ARG A 105 4.62 -12.07 14.43
C ARG A 105 4.40 -10.78 13.63
N VAL A 106 3.47 -9.93 14.07
CA VAL A 106 3.20 -8.62 13.43
C VAL A 106 4.40 -7.67 13.59
N GLU A 107 5.00 -7.60 14.78
CA GLU A 107 6.17 -6.74 15.08
C GLU A 107 7.41 -7.13 14.28
N CYS A 108 7.52 -8.39 13.87
CA CYS A 108 8.61 -8.90 13.06
C CYS A 108 8.50 -8.52 11.57
N VAL A 109 7.42 -7.88 11.13
CA VAL A 109 7.31 -7.39 9.76
C VAL A 109 8.23 -6.17 9.55
N PRO A 110 9.18 -6.20 8.60
CA PRO A 110 10.19 -5.15 8.45
C PRO A 110 9.61 -3.91 7.75
N THR A 111 8.90 -3.05 8.47
CA THR A 111 8.14 -1.93 7.88
C THR A 111 8.96 -0.92 7.08
N ASN A 112 10.25 -0.78 7.38
CA ASN A 112 11.18 0.07 6.62
C ASN A 112 11.26 -0.28 5.12
N VAL A 113 10.93 -1.51 4.71
CA VAL A 113 10.91 -1.89 3.29
C VAL A 113 9.89 -1.08 2.49
N ALA A 114 8.81 -0.63 3.12
CA ALA A 114 7.77 0.18 2.48
C ALA A 114 8.24 1.61 2.16
N ALA A 115 9.36 2.08 2.71
CA ALA A 115 9.87 3.43 2.45
C ALA A 115 10.15 3.69 0.96
N VAL A 116 10.40 2.64 0.17
CA VAL A 116 10.61 2.74 -1.29
C VAL A 116 9.41 3.34 -2.03
N GLY A 117 8.19 3.18 -1.49
CA GLY A 117 6.97 3.69 -2.11
C GLY A 117 6.79 5.21 -2.08
N GLN A 118 7.70 5.96 -1.42
CA GLN A 118 7.66 7.42 -1.39
C GLN A 118 7.57 8.06 -2.79
N GLY A 119 6.81 9.15 -2.93
CA GLY A 119 6.71 9.88 -4.20
C GLY A 119 6.16 9.04 -5.38
N GLY A 120 5.43 7.97 -5.10
CA GLY A 120 4.99 7.02 -6.12
C GLY A 120 6.17 6.22 -6.68
N MET A 121 6.81 5.45 -5.81
CA MET A 121 8.02 4.66 -6.08
C MET A 121 9.27 5.52 -6.37
N LEU A 122 9.91 5.99 -5.30
CA LEU A 122 11.12 6.84 -5.33
C LEU A 122 11.01 8.08 -6.23
N GLY A 123 9.82 8.70 -6.29
CA GLY A 123 9.58 9.90 -7.10
C GLY A 123 9.23 9.64 -8.56
N TYR A 124 9.00 8.38 -8.97
CA TYR A 124 8.52 8.06 -10.32
C TYR A 124 7.09 8.56 -10.59
N GLY A 125 6.32 8.86 -9.55
CA GLY A 125 4.96 9.39 -9.68
C GLY A 125 3.90 8.35 -10.01
N SER A 126 4.18 7.05 -9.82
CA SER A 126 3.22 5.95 -10.02
C SER A 126 2.20 5.85 -8.88
N LEU A 127 1.74 4.65 -8.50
CA LEU A 127 0.77 4.44 -7.41
C LEU A 127 1.16 5.25 -6.16
N CYS A 128 0.22 6.02 -5.61
CA CYS A 128 0.49 6.85 -4.44
C CYS A 128 1.08 6.00 -3.30
N GLY A 129 2.16 6.49 -2.68
CA GLY A 129 2.85 5.74 -1.62
C GLY A 129 1.92 5.34 -0.47
N ALA A 130 0.98 6.20 -0.08
CA ALA A 130 -0.03 5.87 0.94
C ALA A 130 -0.82 4.60 0.57
N LEU A 131 -1.26 4.51 -0.69
CA LEU A 131 -1.98 3.35 -1.22
C LEU A 131 -1.08 2.11 -1.31
N THR A 132 0.18 2.27 -1.70
CA THR A 132 1.18 1.18 -1.71
C THR A 132 1.36 0.61 -0.30
N GLY A 133 1.54 1.46 0.71
CA GLY A 133 1.71 1.04 2.10
C GLY A 133 0.49 0.29 2.65
N ILE A 134 -0.72 0.80 2.40
CA ILE A 134 -1.96 0.11 2.77
C ILE A 134 -2.10 -1.22 2.01
N ALA A 135 -1.85 -1.25 0.70
CA ALA A 135 -1.91 -2.47 -0.11
C ALA A 135 -0.99 -3.56 0.43
N MET A 136 0.24 -3.20 0.80
CA MET A 136 1.18 -4.11 1.45
C MET A 136 0.66 -4.63 2.79
N ALA A 137 0.08 -3.77 3.64
CA ALA A 137 -0.50 -4.19 4.92
C ALA A 137 -1.69 -5.13 4.71
N VAL A 138 -2.69 -4.74 3.93
CA VAL A 138 -3.91 -5.55 3.75
C VAL A 138 -3.59 -6.90 3.10
N ASN A 139 -2.64 -6.97 2.16
CA ASN A 139 -2.29 -8.22 1.49
C ASN A 139 -1.80 -9.33 2.45
N ILE A 140 -1.21 -8.95 3.59
CA ILE A 140 -0.65 -9.88 4.57
C ILE A 140 -1.59 -10.16 5.76
N LEU A 141 -2.81 -9.58 5.76
CA LEU A 141 -3.80 -9.75 6.82
C LEU A 141 -4.82 -10.83 6.50
N GLU A 142 -5.15 -11.63 7.51
CA GLU A 142 -6.24 -12.58 7.51
C GLU A 142 -7.56 -11.84 7.77
N LEU A 143 -8.41 -11.76 6.73
CA LEU A 143 -9.77 -11.26 6.83
C LEU A 143 -10.77 -12.38 6.51
N PRO A 144 -12.01 -12.32 7.06
CA PRO A 144 -13.08 -13.21 6.66
C PRO A 144 -13.28 -13.19 5.14
N GLY A 145 -13.29 -14.34 4.48
CA GLY A 145 -13.40 -14.44 3.01
C GLY A 145 -12.08 -14.33 2.24
N GLY A 146 -10.94 -14.22 2.93
CA GLY A 146 -9.61 -14.36 2.34
C GLY A 146 -9.32 -13.34 1.22
N ASN A 147 -8.68 -13.78 0.14
CA ASN A 147 -8.27 -12.92 -0.98
C ASN A 147 -9.37 -12.03 -1.54
N ALA A 148 -10.60 -12.55 -1.65
CA ALA A 148 -11.72 -11.80 -2.22
C ALA A 148 -12.04 -10.57 -1.36
N THR A 149 -12.05 -10.73 -0.04
CA THR A 149 -12.28 -9.63 0.90
C THR A 149 -11.12 -8.65 0.92
N ASN A 150 -9.87 -9.13 0.91
CA ASN A 150 -8.69 -8.26 0.83
C ASN A 150 -8.73 -7.40 -0.44
N ALA A 151 -9.07 -8.00 -1.60
CA ALA A 151 -9.22 -7.28 -2.85
C ALA A 151 -10.36 -6.25 -2.80
N ALA A 152 -11.53 -6.62 -2.25
CA ALA A 152 -12.66 -5.70 -2.11
C ALA A 152 -12.32 -4.49 -1.24
N VAL A 153 -11.64 -4.70 -0.10
CA VAL A 153 -11.15 -3.62 0.78
C VAL A 153 -10.19 -2.71 -0.01
N LEU A 154 -9.21 -3.27 -0.71
CA LEU A 154 -8.23 -2.47 -1.46
C LEU A 154 -8.87 -1.67 -2.59
N HIS A 155 -9.79 -2.27 -3.35
CA HIS A 155 -10.50 -1.55 -4.39
C HIS A 155 -11.37 -0.42 -3.81
N ALA A 156 -12.01 -0.63 -2.64
CA ALA A 156 -12.77 0.41 -1.97
C ALA A 156 -11.87 1.58 -1.53
N ILE A 157 -10.67 1.30 -0.99
CA ILE A 157 -9.69 2.31 -0.59
C ILE A 157 -9.17 3.08 -1.81
N PHE A 158 -8.83 2.37 -2.89
CA PHE A 158 -8.38 3.00 -4.14
C PHE A 158 -9.46 3.89 -4.72
N ARG A 159 -10.71 3.42 -4.76
CA ARG A 159 -11.82 4.23 -5.25
C ARG A 159 -12.12 5.43 -4.35
N TYR A 160 -12.01 5.27 -3.03
CA TYR A 160 -12.11 6.38 -2.09
C TYR A 160 -11.05 7.44 -2.39
N TYR A 161 -9.79 7.06 -2.59
CA TYR A 161 -8.70 7.98 -2.94
C TYR A 161 -8.96 8.74 -4.24
N GLU A 162 -9.45 8.06 -5.28
CA GLU A 162 -9.71 8.69 -6.58
C GLU A 162 -10.77 9.78 -6.51
N LYS A 163 -11.89 9.52 -5.81
CA LYS A 163 -13.08 10.38 -5.89
C LYS A 163 -13.21 11.40 -4.76
N THR A 164 -12.48 11.20 -3.66
CA THR A 164 -12.63 12.03 -2.46
C THR A 164 -11.72 13.24 -2.54
N SER A 165 -12.22 14.40 -2.10
CA SER A 165 -11.39 15.59 -1.94
C SER A 165 -10.49 15.40 -0.70
N ILE A 166 -9.20 15.17 -0.93
CA ILE A 166 -8.21 14.86 0.12
C ILE A 166 -7.11 15.93 0.20
N PRO A 167 -6.58 16.25 1.39
CA PRO A 167 -6.99 15.76 2.71
C PRO A 167 -8.42 16.17 3.12
N VAL A 168 -9.11 15.34 3.89
CA VAL A 168 -10.51 15.54 4.29
C VAL A 168 -10.67 16.44 5.52
N GLY A 169 -9.63 16.59 6.35
CA GLY A 169 -9.71 17.32 7.61
C GLY A 169 -10.77 16.74 8.57
N ASP A 170 -11.50 17.60 9.28
CA ASP A 170 -12.49 17.20 10.30
C ASP A 170 -13.84 16.71 9.73
N VAL A 171 -13.90 16.38 8.43
CA VAL A 171 -15.16 15.98 7.75
C VAL A 171 -15.69 14.64 8.26
N ASN A 172 -14.82 13.65 8.43
CA ASN A 172 -15.23 12.30 8.86
C ASN A 172 -15.35 12.19 10.38
N GLU A 173 -14.56 12.97 11.13
CA GLU A 173 -14.52 12.96 12.59
C GLU A 173 -14.22 14.38 13.10
N SER A 174 -15.03 14.88 14.03
CA SER A 174 -14.80 16.21 14.62
C SER A 174 -13.55 16.23 15.51
N GLY A 175 -12.67 17.21 15.29
CA GLY A 175 -11.42 17.33 16.04
C GLY A 175 -10.32 16.36 15.58
N TYR A 176 -10.50 15.72 14.42
CA TYR A 176 -9.53 14.84 13.78
C TYR A 176 -8.16 15.49 13.61
N LEU A 177 -8.09 16.68 13.03
CA LEU A 177 -6.83 17.40 12.79
C LEU A 177 -6.08 17.66 14.10
N LYS A 178 -6.81 18.06 15.15
CA LYS A 178 -6.25 18.24 16.48
C LYS A 178 -5.74 16.93 17.08
N PHE A 179 -6.46 15.83 16.88
CA PHE A 179 -6.08 14.52 17.42
C PHE A 179 -4.75 14.01 16.82
N ILE A 180 -4.60 14.14 15.50
CA ILE A 180 -3.38 13.71 14.79
C ILE A 180 -2.22 14.71 14.95
N GLY A 181 -2.50 15.92 15.45
CA GLY A 181 -1.51 16.97 15.65
C GLY A 181 -1.17 17.76 14.39
N ALA A 182 -2.10 17.84 13.45
CA ALA A 182 -1.94 18.54 12.17
C ALA A 182 -2.59 19.94 12.18
N PRO A 183 -2.07 20.90 11.40
CA PRO A 183 -0.77 20.85 10.73
C PRO A 183 0.43 20.92 11.69
N SER A 184 1.54 20.26 11.35
CA SER A 184 2.77 20.31 12.15
C SER A 184 3.95 20.96 11.43
N ASN A 185 3.89 21.11 10.10
CA ASN A 185 4.96 21.72 9.33
C ASN A 185 4.98 23.25 9.46
N GLN A 186 6.17 23.82 9.27
CA GLN A 186 6.42 25.26 9.36
C GLN A 186 7.16 25.78 8.14
N TRP A 187 6.86 27.02 7.78
CA TRP A 187 7.65 27.80 6.82
C TRP A 187 9.03 28.12 7.39
N ASP A 188 9.95 28.53 6.52
CA ASP A 188 11.35 28.77 6.92
C ASP A 188 11.49 29.98 7.86
N ASP A 189 10.48 30.86 7.92
CA ASP A 189 10.37 31.96 8.90
C ASP A 189 9.80 31.53 10.26
N GLY A 190 9.49 30.24 10.44
CA GLY A 190 8.92 29.67 11.65
C GLY A 190 7.40 29.80 11.76
N SER A 191 6.72 30.44 10.80
CA SER A 191 5.26 30.48 10.77
C SER A 191 4.68 29.10 10.44
N ALA A 192 3.56 28.74 11.08
CA ALA A 192 2.91 27.46 10.84
C ALA A 192 2.24 27.43 9.46
N VAL A 193 2.30 26.28 8.80
CA VAL A 193 1.44 26.01 7.63
C VAL A 193 -0.01 25.96 8.10
N THR A 194 -0.91 26.69 7.44
CA THR A 194 -2.34 26.69 7.77
C THR A 194 -3.11 25.62 6.98
N GLN A 195 -4.26 25.17 7.49
CA GLN A 195 -5.09 24.21 6.77
C GLN A 195 -5.60 24.74 5.42
N GLU A 196 -5.83 26.05 5.32
CA GLU A 196 -6.18 26.71 4.07
C GLU A 196 -5.05 26.58 3.03
N GLN A 197 -3.80 26.72 3.46
CA GLN A 197 -2.62 26.54 2.59
C GLN A 197 -2.40 25.08 2.20
N VAL A 198 -2.69 24.14 3.11
CA VAL A 198 -2.68 22.72 2.80
C VAL A 198 -3.65 22.43 1.66
N GLY A 199 -4.88 22.94 1.76
CA GLY A 199 -5.91 22.79 0.73
C GLY A 199 -6.31 21.33 0.47
N ALA A 200 -7.44 21.13 -0.20
CA ALA A 200 -7.93 19.80 -0.58
C ALA A 200 -8.22 19.76 -2.08
N SER A 201 -8.07 18.57 -2.67
CA SER A 201 -8.37 18.35 -4.09
C SER A 201 -8.82 16.93 -4.33
N VAL A 202 -9.64 16.72 -5.37
CA VAL A 202 -9.95 15.37 -5.87
C VAL A 202 -8.78 14.89 -6.74
N ALA A 203 -8.25 13.70 -6.44
CA ALA A 203 -7.12 13.16 -7.18
C ALA A 203 -7.51 12.72 -8.60
N GLY A 204 -8.71 12.14 -8.77
CA GLY A 204 -9.20 11.60 -10.04
C GLY A 204 -8.47 10.34 -10.52
N SER A 205 -7.42 9.91 -9.82
CA SER A 205 -6.57 8.76 -10.16
C SER A 205 -5.83 8.30 -8.91
N VAL A 206 -5.48 7.02 -8.85
CA VAL A 206 -4.60 6.47 -7.80
C VAL A 206 -3.13 6.87 -7.96
N LEU A 207 -2.77 7.48 -9.09
CA LEU A 207 -1.40 7.90 -9.40
C LEU A 207 -1.00 9.13 -8.59
N CYS A 208 0.19 9.06 -7.97
CA CYS A 208 0.81 10.14 -7.24
C CYS A 208 1.01 11.37 -8.12
N HIS A 209 1.45 11.18 -9.37
CA HIS A 209 1.59 12.25 -10.35
C HIS A 209 0.28 13.05 -10.51
N ALA A 210 -0.82 12.38 -10.89
CA ALA A 210 -2.10 13.04 -11.12
C ALA A 210 -2.64 13.70 -9.85
N SER A 211 -2.60 12.99 -8.71
CA SER A 211 -3.04 13.50 -7.41
C SER A 211 -2.31 14.78 -7.00
N VAL A 212 -0.99 14.81 -7.13
CA VAL A 212 -0.17 15.96 -6.76
C VAL A 212 -0.35 17.11 -7.75
N THR A 213 -0.44 16.83 -9.04
CA THR A 213 -0.67 17.85 -10.06
C THR A 213 -2.02 18.54 -9.87
N ASN A 214 -3.10 17.79 -9.65
CA ASN A 214 -4.43 18.35 -9.40
C ASN A 214 -4.46 19.19 -8.12
N TRP A 215 -3.80 18.71 -7.07
CA TRP A 215 -3.62 19.49 -5.85
C TRP A 215 -2.88 20.80 -6.11
N SER A 216 -1.74 20.76 -6.78
CA SER A 216 -0.93 21.94 -7.08
C SER A 216 -1.68 22.99 -7.90
N ILE A 217 -2.52 22.57 -8.84
CA ILE A 217 -3.39 23.46 -9.61
C ILE A 217 -4.41 24.14 -8.66
N SER A 218 -5.03 23.38 -7.76
CA SER A 218 -6.06 23.91 -6.86
C SER A 218 -5.52 24.79 -5.73
N SER A 219 -4.36 24.46 -5.17
CA SER A 219 -3.78 25.13 -4.00
C SER A 219 -2.89 26.31 -4.38
N GLY A 220 -2.38 26.35 -5.62
CA GLY A 220 -1.38 27.31 -6.06
C GLY A 220 0.04 27.03 -5.55
N TYR A 221 0.24 25.92 -4.82
CA TYR A 221 1.55 25.54 -4.27
C TYR A 221 2.21 24.40 -5.05
N GLY A 222 3.52 24.49 -5.25
CA GLY A 222 4.33 23.46 -5.90
C GLY A 222 4.87 22.40 -4.93
N ILE A 223 5.43 21.32 -5.49
CA ILE A 223 5.96 20.15 -4.75
C ILE A 223 7.15 20.44 -3.82
N GLY A 224 7.80 21.61 -3.96
CA GLY A 224 8.86 22.05 -3.05
C GLY A 224 8.37 22.79 -1.81
N SER A 225 7.05 23.03 -1.70
CA SER A 225 6.48 23.83 -0.61
C SER A 225 6.29 23.03 0.68
N LYS A 226 6.27 23.72 1.81
CA LYS A 226 5.92 23.11 3.11
C LYS A 226 4.47 22.65 3.15
N ALA A 227 3.58 23.37 2.46
CA ALA A 227 2.19 22.98 2.25
C ALA A 227 2.07 21.63 1.53
N PHE A 228 2.88 21.36 0.51
CA PHE A 228 2.90 20.06 -0.18
C PHE A 228 3.28 18.90 0.75
N THR A 229 4.35 19.08 1.53
CA THR A 229 4.82 18.07 2.49
C THR A 229 3.76 17.79 3.55
N GLU A 230 3.16 18.85 4.10
CA GLU A 230 2.06 18.75 5.07
C GLU A 230 0.82 18.07 4.49
N ARG A 231 0.43 18.42 3.26
CA ARG A 231 -0.67 17.77 2.54
C ARG A 231 -0.43 16.27 2.41
N CYS A 232 0.77 15.84 2.03
CA CYS A 232 1.08 14.40 1.92
C CYS A 232 1.06 13.71 3.29
N ALA A 233 1.44 14.39 4.38
CA ALA A 233 1.32 13.87 5.74
C ALA A 233 -0.16 13.64 6.12
N GLN A 234 -1.02 14.62 5.87
CA GLN A 234 -2.45 14.50 6.13
C GLN A 234 -3.14 13.46 5.22
N VAL A 235 -2.79 13.38 3.93
CA VAL A 235 -3.27 12.30 3.05
C VAL A 235 -2.87 10.92 3.58
N THR A 236 -1.65 10.78 4.12
CA THR A 236 -1.21 9.51 4.74
C THR A 236 -2.11 9.17 5.93
N SER A 237 -2.41 10.16 6.78
CA SER A 237 -3.33 10.01 7.91
C SER A 237 -4.75 9.59 7.47
N ASP A 238 -5.33 10.28 6.48
CA ASP A 238 -6.69 10.04 6.00
C ASP A 238 -6.84 8.65 5.39
N ILE A 239 -5.82 8.21 4.65
CA ILE A 239 -5.81 6.89 4.03
C ILE A 239 -5.63 5.79 5.08
N SER A 240 -4.85 6.02 6.13
CA SER A 240 -4.78 5.13 7.29
C SER A 240 -6.13 5.03 8.02
N TYR A 241 -6.80 6.16 8.25
CA TYR A 241 -8.14 6.20 8.88
C TYR A 241 -9.16 5.37 8.09
N ILE A 242 -9.30 5.66 6.79
CA ILE A 242 -10.33 5.00 5.97
C ILE A 242 -10.00 3.52 5.75
N ALA A 243 -8.71 3.17 5.67
CA ALA A 243 -8.29 1.77 5.56
C ALA A 243 -8.74 0.96 6.79
N VAL A 244 -8.51 1.46 8.01
CA VAL A 244 -8.98 0.78 9.22
C VAL A 244 -10.50 0.75 9.29
N LYS A 245 -11.19 1.82 8.88
CA LYS A 245 -12.66 1.80 8.82
C LYS A 245 -13.17 0.68 7.91
N PHE A 246 -12.63 0.57 6.70
CA PHE A 246 -13.05 -0.47 5.75
C PHE A 246 -12.61 -1.88 6.16
N LEU A 247 -11.45 -2.03 6.81
CA LEU A 247 -11.02 -3.30 7.40
C LEU A 247 -11.96 -3.76 8.52
N ASN A 248 -12.35 -2.84 9.42
CA ASN A 248 -13.34 -3.12 10.46
C ASN A 248 -14.72 -3.47 9.89
N ASP A 249 -15.18 -2.72 8.88
CA ASP A 249 -16.44 -3.00 8.20
C ASP A 249 -16.39 -4.38 7.50
N ALA A 250 -15.27 -4.74 6.87
CA ALA A 250 -15.04 -6.05 6.26
C ALA A 250 -14.99 -7.19 7.29
N LEU A 251 -14.35 -6.97 8.44
CA LEU A 251 -14.33 -7.91 9.56
C LEU A 251 -15.75 -8.24 10.06
N ASP A 252 -16.63 -7.24 10.06
CA ASP A 252 -18.04 -7.37 10.45
C ASP A 252 -18.95 -7.88 9.31
N GLY A 253 -18.41 -8.12 8.10
CA GLY A 253 -19.19 -8.50 6.92
C GLY A 253 -20.09 -7.39 6.38
N LYS A 254 -19.75 -6.12 6.65
CA LYS A 254 -20.54 -4.91 6.38
C LYS A 254 -19.83 -3.92 5.45
N LEU A 255 -18.78 -4.32 4.76
CA LEU A 255 -18.10 -3.46 3.79
C LEU A 255 -19.08 -3.08 2.67
N ASP A 256 -19.57 -1.84 2.72
CA ASP A 256 -20.42 -1.24 1.70
C ASP A 256 -19.73 0.02 1.17
N ALA A 257 -18.92 -0.17 0.12
CA ALA A 257 -18.18 0.90 -0.52
C ALA A 257 -18.03 0.60 -2.02
N PRO A 258 -18.10 1.62 -2.89
CA PRO A 258 -17.90 1.42 -4.31
C PRO A 258 -16.44 1.03 -4.57
N ILE A 259 -16.26 0.00 -5.39
CA ILE A 259 -14.95 -0.58 -5.73
C ILE A 259 -14.49 -0.24 -7.16
N VAL A 260 -15.38 0.35 -7.98
CA VAL A 260 -15.12 0.73 -9.37
C VAL A 260 -15.76 2.09 -9.66
N ALA A 261 -15.19 2.81 -10.62
CA ALA A 261 -15.77 4.02 -11.19
C ALA A 261 -17.03 3.72 -12.04
N PRO A 262 -18.17 4.42 -11.83
CA PRO A 262 -19.34 4.24 -12.68
C PRO A 262 -19.05 4.50 -14.17
N ALA A 263 -18.19 5.47 -14.48
CA ALA A 263 -17.81 5.80 -15.85
C ALA A 263 -17.05 4.67 -16.57
N ASN A 264 -16.48 3.71 -15.84
CA ASN A 264 -15.77 2.59 -16.46
C ASN A 264 -16.71 1.55 -17.07
N GLU A 265 -17.98 1.48 -16.67
CA GLU A 265 -18.92 0.41 -17.05
C GLU A 265 -19.03 0.24 -18.58
N GLY A 266 -19.17 1.35 -19.30
CA GLY A 266 -19.23 1.33 -20.78
C GLY A 266 -17.90 1.01 -21.46
N CYS A 267 -16.76 1.16 -20.77
CA CYS A 267 -15.46 0.80 -21.31
C CYS A 267 -15.18 -0.70 -21.13
N ILE A 268 -15.42 -1.21 -19.92
CA ILE A 268 -15.09 -2.59 -19.54
C ILE A 268 -16.04 -3.61 -20.16
N SER A 269 -17.21 -3.18 -20.65
CA SER A 269 -18.11 -4.04 -21.43
C SER A 269 -17.45 -4.62 -22.68
N CYS A 270 -16.41 -3.95 -23.21
CA CYS A 270 -15.59 -4.45 -24.31
C CYS A 270 -14.13 -4.67 -23.87
N HIS A 271 -13.52 -3.70 -23.19
CA HIS A 271 -12.07 -3.71 -22.92
C HIS A 271 -11.62 -4.58 -21.74
N GLY A 272 -12.56 -5.10 -20.95
CA GLY A 272 -12.28 -5.93 -19.78
C GLY A 272 -12.83 -7.35 -19.87
N GLN A 273 -13.30 -7.79 -21.05
CA GLN A 273 -13.99 -9.07 -21.23
C GLN A 273 -13.01 -10.24 -21.50
N PRO A 274 -12.85 -11.21 -20.58
CA PRO A 274 -11.86 -12.28 -20.74
C PRO A 274 -12.02 -13.14 -22.00
N GLY A 275 -13.24 -13.20 -22.57
CA GLY A 275 -13.57 -13.99 -23.75
C GLY A 275 -13.31 -13.30 -25.10
N ASP A 276 -12.93 -12.02 -25.10
CA ASP A 276 -12.66 -11.24 -26.32
C ASP A 276 -11.21 -10.74 -26.33
N ALA A 277 -10.29 -11.61 -25.90
CA ALA A 277 -8.87 -11.29 -25.88
C ALA A 277 -8.37 -11.04 -27.31
N GLN A 278 -7.60 -9.96 -27.46
CA GLN A 278 -6.90 -9.70 -28.71
C GLN A 278 -5.83 -10.79 -28.92
N THR A 279 -5.93 -11.52 -30.02
CA THR A 279 -4.94 -12.53 -30.42
C THR A 279 -4.60 -12.37 -31.89
N PRO A 280 -3.51 -12.95 -32.41
CA PRO A 280 -3.27 -12.96 -33.85
C PRO A 280 -4.44 -13.54 -34.68
N ASP A 281 -5.21 -14.48 -34.11
CA ASP A 281 -6.38 -15.11 -34.74
C ASP A 281 -7.71 -14.37 -34.41
N ASN A 282 -7.68 -13.41 -33.49
CA ASN A 282 -8.77 -12.47 -33.16
C ASN A 282 -8.19 -11.05 -33.03
N PRO A 283 -7.78 -10.43 -34.15
CA PRO A 283 -7.09 -9.13 -34.11
C PRO A 283 -8.02 -7.98 -33.67
N VAL A 284 -9.33 -8.22 -33.72
CA VAL A 284 -10.40 -7.29 -33.36
C VAL A 284 -10.86 -7.40 -31.91
N GLY A 285 -10.31 -8.36 -31.14
CA GLY A 285 -10.64 -8.51 -29.74
C GLY A 285 -10.32 -7.25 -28.95
N ALA A 286 -11.31 -6.74 -28.22
CA ALA A 286 -11.19 -5.46 -27.51
C ALA A 286 -10.61 -5.61 -26.11
N SER A 287 -10.54 -6.83 -25.55
CA SER A 287 -10.06 -7.07 -24.19
C SER A 287 -8.53 -6.98 -24.11
N ASN A 288 -8.05 -5.74 -24.08
CA ASN A 288 -6.63 -5.38 -24.04
C ASN A 288 -6.29 -4.46 -22.86
N VAL A 289 -7.23 -4.20 -21.94
CA VAL A 289 -7.03 -3.33 -20.78
C VAL A 289 -7.02 -4.15 -19.50
N MET A 290 -5.97 -3.99 -18.69
CA MET A 290 -5.88 -4.50 -17.32
C MET A 290 -5.78 -3.31 -16.36
N SER A 291 -6.93 -2.76 -15.98
CA SER A 291 -7.00 -1.60 -15.08
C SER A 291 -8.34 -1.57 -14.34
N GLY A 292 -8.28 -1.24 -13.05
CA GLY A 292 -9.44 -0.84 -12.26
C GLY A 292 -9.52 0.68 -11.99
N MET A 293 -8.55 1.46 -12.50
CA MET A 293 -8.50 2.92 -12.30
C MET A 293 -9.63 3.62 -13.04
N GLU A 294 -10.02 4.80 -12.57
CA GLU A 294 -10.91 5.73 -13.29
C GLU A 294 -10.37 6.06 -14.69
N CYS A 295 -11.04 5.58 -15.74
CA CYS A 295 -10.60 5.73 -17.13
C CYS A 295 -10.62 7.20 -17.58
N ALA A 296 -11.62 7.97 -17.11
CA ALA A 296 -11.85 9.35 -17.53
C ALA A 296 -10.72 10.31 -17.10
N SER A 297 -9.82 9.87 -16.22
CA SER A 297 -8.64 10.63 -15.82
C SER A 297 -7.61 10.82 -16.94
N CYS A 298 -7.59 9.90 -17.91
CA CYS A 298 -6.65 9.92 -19.04
C CYS A 298 -7.35 9.84 -20.39
N HIS A 299 -8.48 9.13 -20.48
CA HIS A 299 -9.19 8.88 -21.72
C HIS A 299 -10.46 9.74 -21.77
N ALA A 300 -10.54 10.62 -22.77
CA ALA A 300 -11.80 11.29 -23.07
C ALA A 300 -12.80 10.26 -23.64
N PRO A 301 -14.06 10.25 -23.19
CA PRO A 301 -15.09 9.43 -23.81
C PRO A 301 -15.22 9.79 -25.30
N HIS A 302 -15.28 8.78 -26.16
CA HIS A 302 -15.49 9.00 -27.59
C HIS A 302 -16.97 8.73 -27.95
N PRO A 303 -17.55 9.51 -28.87
CA PRO A 303 -18.87 9.21 -29.43
C PRO A 303 -18.80 7.91 -30.24
N LEU A 304 -19.59 6.91 -29.88
CA LEU A 304 -19.61 5.58 -30.52
C LEU A 304 -19.99 5.63 -32.01
N ASP A 305 -20.64 6.72 -32.45
CA ASP A 305 -21.05 7.01 -33.82
C ASP A 305 -19.94 7.65 -34.68
N THR A 306 -18.81 8.03 -34.08
CA THR A 306 -17.69 8.70 -34.80
C THR A 306 -16.34 8.01 -34.62
N THR A 307 -16.30 6.89 -33.91
CA THR A 307 -15.08 6.12 -33.67
C THR A 307 -14.52 5.50 -34.96
N PRO A 308 -13.21 5.66 -35.26
CA PRO A 308 -12.58 5.02 -36.41
C PRO A 308 -12.73 3.50 -36.33
N VAL A 309 -13.13 2.89 -37.43
CA VAL A 309 -13.21 1.44 -37.59
C VAL A 309 -11.82 0.85 -37.31
N HIS A 310 -11.73 -0.24 -36.53
CA HIS A 310 -10.46 -0.94 -36.33
C HIS A 310 -9.86 -1.27 -37.72
N PRO A 311 -8.53 -1.10 -37.91
CA PRO A 311 -7.88 -1.21 -39.22
C PRO A 311 -8.16 -2.53 -39.94
N ASP A 312 -8.46 -3.59 -39.19
CA ASP A 312 -8.74 -4.94 -39.69
C ASP A 312 -10.18 -5.13 -40.19
N PHE A 313 -11.10 -4.18 -39.92
CA PHE A 313 -12.41 -4.07 -40.57
C PHE A 313 -12.38 -3.05 -41.72
N GLY A 314 -11.24 -2.91 -42.40
CA GLY A 314 -11.02 -2.04 -43.56
C GLY A 314 -11.82 -2.40 -44.82
N GLY A 315 -13.07 -2.84 -44.65
CA GLY A 315 -13.95 -3.35 -45.68
C GLY A 315 -15.43 -3.02 -45.45
N GLY A 316 -15.76 -1.89 -44.83
CA GLY A 316 -17.09 -1.24 -44.95
C GLY A 316 -18.33 -2.02 -44.47
N ASP A 317 -18.20 -3.24 -43.95
CA ASP A 317 -19.32 -3.98 -43.38
C ASP A 317 -19.46 -3.65 -41.89
N LEU A 318 -20.49 -2.87 -41.58
CA LEU A 318 -20.82 -2.40 -40.24
C LEU A 318 -21.65 -3.44 -39.46
N SER A 319 -21.96 -4.61 -40.03
CA SER A 319 -22.71 -5.66 -39.33
C SER A 319 -21.99 -6.16 -38.09
N ASP A 320 -20.67 -6.23 -38.13
CA ASP A 320 -19.85 -6.74 -37.03
C ASP A 320 -19.82 -5.75 -35.85
N CYS A 321 -19.98 -4.45 -36.12
CA CYS A 321 -20.11 -3.40 -35.12
C CYS A 321 -21.39 -3.57 -34.28
N LEU A 322 -22.50 -4.05 -34.86
CA LEU A 322 -23.79 -4.25 -34.17
C LEU A 322 -23.78 -5.39 -33.15
N THR A 323 -22.75 -6.22 -33.17
CA THR A 323 -22.52 -7.26 -32.16
C THR A 323 -22.19 -6.64 -30.80
N CYS A 324 -21.50 -5.50 -30.81
CA CYS A 324 -20.99 -4.82 -29.61
C CYS A 324 -21.57 -3.39 -29.42
N HIS A 325 -22.17 -2.81 -30.45
CA HIS A 325 -22.78 -1.47 -30.45
C HIS A 325 -24.27 -1.55 -30.86
N LYS A 326 -25.16 -1.85 -29.90
CA LYS A 326 -26.62 -1.71 -30.08
C LYS A 326 -27.11 -0.32 -29.71
#